data_AF-A0A1I5GZD1-F1
#
_entry.id   AF-A0A1I5GZD1-F1
#
_cell.length_a   1.000
_cell.length_b   1.000
_cell.length_c   1.000
_cell.angle_alpha   90.00
_cell.angle_beta   90.00
_cell.angle_gamma   90.00
#
_symmetry.space_group_name_H-M   'P 1'
#
loop_
_entity.id
_entity.type
_entity.pdbx_description
1 polymer ?
#
loop_
_entity_poly.entity_id
_entity_poly.type
_entity_poly.pdbx_seq_one_letter_code
_entity_poly.pdbx_strand_id
1 'polypeptide(L)'
;MAGKRDKPEEIVLKLRQVEVLQGQGSSIADAVRQIGVTQQTYYRWRKEYGGMSRDQLKRLKQLETENTRLRRAVSDLTLDKMILAEAARGNF
;
A
#
# COMPACT_ATOMS: atom_id res chain seq x y z
N MET A 1 -2.75 -16.23 16.26
CA MET A 1 -2.16 -14.88 16.33
C MET A 1 -2.47 -14.16 15.02
N ALA A 2 -3.17 -13.02 15.07
CA ALA A 2 -3.41 -12.22 13.86
C ALA A 2 -2.07 -11.63 13.43
N GLY A 3 -1.45 -12.21 12.40
CA GLY A 3 -0.19 -11.71 11.86
C GLY A 3 -0.37 -10.27 11.38
N LYS A 4 0.56 -9.39 11.77
CA LYS A 4 0.60 -8.00 11.32
C LYS A 4 0.65 -8.01 9.78
N ARG A 5 -0.32 -7.38 9.13
CA ARG A 5 -0.38 -7.34 7.66
C ARG A 5 0.74 -6.42 7.16
N ASP A 6 1.71 -6.99 6.44
CA ASP A 6 2.80 -6.22 5.86
C ASP A 6 2.27 -5.15 4.89
N LYS A 7 2.86 -3.96 4.93
CA LYS A 7 2.53 -2.90 3.97
C LYS A 7 3.07 -3.28 2.59
N PRO A 8 2.41 -2.89 1.49
CA PRO A 8 2.92 -3.14 0.13
C PRO A 8 4.39 -2.74 -0.08
N GLU A 9 4.81 -1.62 0.51
CA GLU A 9 6.20 -1.15 0.49
C GLU A 9 7.16 -2.18 1.11
N GLU A 10 6.80 -2.74 2.27
CA GLU A 10 7.60 -3.73 2.99
C GLU A 10 7.65 -5.06 2.24
N ILE A 11 6.52 -5.46 1.63
CA ILE A 11 6.43 -6.66 0.80
C ILE A 11 7.42 -6.59 -0.37
N VAL A 12 7.44 -5.48 -1.11
CA VAL A 12 8.34 -5.33 -2.26
C VAL A 12 9.81 -5.27 -1.83
N LEU A 13 10.12 -4.65 -0.69
CA LEU A 13 11.49 -4.66 -0.14
C LEU A 13 11.93 -6.09 0.20
N LYS A 14 11.07 -6.87 0.84
CA LYS A 14 11.30 -8.29 1.15
C LYS A 14 11.48 -9.13 -0.12
N LEU A 15 10.67 -8.93 -1.15
CA LEU A 15 10.82 -9.62 -2.44
C LEU A 15 12.19 -9.36 -3.08
N ARG A 16 12.65 -8.10 -3.08
CA ARG A 16 13.98 -7.73 -3.58
C ARG A 16 15.11 -8.36 -2.76
N GLN A 17 14.95 -8.44 -1.44
CA GLN A 17 15.93 -9.08 -0.59
C GLN A 17 16.08 -10.57 -0.92
N VAL A 18 14.96 -11.26 -1.22
CA VAL A 18 15.00 -12.65 -1.72
C VAL A 18 15.71 -12.75 -3.07
N GLU A 19 15.47 -11.82 -4.00
CA GLU A 19 16.16 -11.77 -5.30
C GLU A 19 17.68 -11.61 -5.14
N VAL A 20 18.13 -10.73 -4.22
CA VAL A 20 19.56 -10.54 -3.91
C VAL A 20 20.17 -11.82 -3.34
N LEU A 21 19.51 -12.45 -2.36
CA LEU A 21 19.98 -13.70 -1.75
C LEU A 21 20.04 -14.84 -2.77
N GLN A 22 19.08 -14.91 -3.70
CA GLN A 22 19.09 -15.87 -4.79
C GLN A 22 20.26 -15.61 -5.75
N GLY A 23 20.56 -14.35 -6.07
CA GLY A 23 21.73 -13.97 -6.87
C GLY A 23 23.07 -14.30 -6.21
N GLN A 24 23.09 -14.43 -4.88
CA GLN A 24 24.24 -14.90 -4.10
C GLN A 24 24.29 -16.45 -3.98
N GLY A 25 23.37 -17.17 -4.62
CA GLY A 25 23.32 -18.63 -4.63
C GLY A 25 22.45 -19.27 -3.55
N SER A 26 21.73 -18.48 -2.75
CA SER A 26 20.80 -19.03 -1.75
C SER A 26 19.59 -19.68 -2.42
N SER A 27 19.12 -20.80 -1.85
CA SER A 27 17.84 -21.36 -2.26
C SER A 27 16.69 -20.42 -1.88
N ILE A 28 15.56 -20.46 -2.61
CA ILE A 28 14.37 -19.69 -2.24
C ILE A 28 13.92 -20.05 -0.81
N ALA A 29 14.01 -21.32 -0.43
CA ALA A 29 13.60 -21.80 0.89
C ALA A 29 14.42 -21.16 2.03
N ASP A 30 15.74 -21.01 1.83
CA ASP A 30 16.62 -20.38 2.81
C ASP A 30 16.44 -18.87 2.83
N ALA A 31 16.33 -18.25 1.65
CA ALA A 31 16.15 -16.81 1.52
C ALA A 31 14.86 -16.33 2.21
N VAL A 32 13.72 -17.01 1.99
CA VAL A 32 12.46 -16.62 2.64
C VAL A 32 12.48 -16.86 4.14
N ARG A 33 13.17 -17.92 4.61
CA ARG A 33 13.37 -18.17 6.04
C ARG A 33 14.18 -17.06 6.69
N GLN A 34 15.23 -16.58 6.02
CA GLN A 34 16.09 -15.49 6.49
C GLN A 34 15.34 -14.16 6.64
N ILE A 35 14.37 -13.89 5.76
CA ILE A 35 13.52 -12.68 5.85
C ILE A 35 12.23 -12.89 6.66
N GLY A 36 12.09 -14.05 7.34
CA GLY A 36 10.99 -14.32 8.27
C GLY A 36 9.63 -14.58 7.60
N VAL A 37 9.59 -15.09 6.37
CA VAL A 37 8.35 -15.42 5.65
C VAL A 37 8.32 -16.88 5.19
N THR A 38 7.10 -17.40 5.02
CA THR A 38 6.90 -18.72 4.43
C THR A 38 7.03 -18.66 2.92
N GLN A 39 7.41 -19.78 2.29
CA GLN A 39 7.46 -19.89 0.82
C GLN A 39 6.08 -19.60 0.19
N GLN A 40 4.99 -20.02 0.83
CA GLN A 40 3.63 -19.77 0.37
C GLN A 40 3.33 -18.26 0.31
N THR A 41 3.71 -17.53 1.36
CA THR A 41 3.57 -16.06 1.40
C THR A 41 4.43 -15.39 0.34
N TYR A 42 5.68 -15.84 0.16
CA TYR A 42 6.57 -15.33 -0.89
C TYR A 42 5.97 -15.48 -2.29
N TYR A 43 5.48 -16.66 -2.67
CA TYR A 43 4.90 -16.86 -4.00
C TYR A 43 3.62 -16.04 -4.21
N ARG A 44 2.78 -15.89 -3.18
CA ARG A 44 1.61 -15.00 -3.24
C ARG A 44 2.05 -13.55 -3.47
N TRP A 45 3.03 -13.07 -2.70
CA TRP A 45 3.56 -11.71 -2.86
C TRP A 45 4.22 -11.50 -4.21
N ARG A 46 4.97 -12.48 -4.72
CA ARG A 46 5.59 -12.39 -6.04
C ARG A 46 4.53 -12.28 -7.15
N LYS A 47 3.40 -12.98 -7.03
CA LYS A 47 2.27 -12.85 -7.97
C LYS A 47 1.63 -11.47 -7.94
N GLU A 48 1.52 -10.87 -6.76
CA GLU A 48 0.78 -9.61 -6.55
C GLU A 48 1.67 -8.36 -6.72
N TYR A 49 2.96 -8.45 -6.37
CA TYR A 49 3.89 -7.32 -6.27
C TYR A 49 5.21 -7.52 -7.04
N GLY A 50 5.49 -8.71 -7.58
CA GLY A 50 6.79 -9.09 -8.16
C GLY A 50 7.20 -8.40 -9.47
N GLY A 51 6.42 -7.43 -9.96
CA GLY A 51 6.78 -6.56 -11.08
C GLY A 51 6.86 -5.08 -10.71
N MET A 52 6.70 -4.73 -9.42
CA MET A 52 6.58 -3.34 -8.99
C MET A 52 7.97 -2.69 -8.80
N SER A 53 8.25 -1.65 -9.58
CA SER A 53 9.48 -0.85 -9.46
C SER A 53 9.44 0.05 -8.21
N ARG A 54 10.60 0.57 -7.77
CA ARG A 54 10.67 1.56 -6.66
C ARG A 54 9.92 2.83 -7.00
N ASP A 55 9.94 3.22 -8.27
CA ASP A 55 9.23 4.41 -8.75
C ASP A 55 7.71 4.19 -8.76
N GLN A 56 7.25 2.98 -9.10
CA GLN A 56 5.85 2.61 -9.00
C GLN A 56 5.36 2.63 -7.54
N LEU A 57 6.18 2.16 -6.59
CA LEU A 57 5.88 2.29 -5.15
C LEU A 57 5.81 3.75 -4.69
N LYS A 58 6.80 4.56 -5.07
CA LYS A 58 6.84 5.98 -4.72
C LYS A 58 5.62 6.71 -5.29
N ARG A 59 5.25 6.39 -6.53
CA ARG A 59 4.05 6.94 -7.19
C ARG A 59 2.77 6.49 -6.50
N LEU A 60 2.67 5.23 -6.10
CA LEU A 60 1.51 4.70 -5.36
C LEU A 60 1.30 5.48 -4.06
N LYS A 61 2.36 5.68 -3.27
CA LYS A 61 2.30 6.45 -2.02
C LYS A 61 1.87 7.90 -2.22
N GLN A 62 2.39 8.55 -3.26
CA GLN A 62 1.99 9.91 -3.62
C GLN A 62 0.50 9.98 -3.97
N LEU A 63 0.02 9.01 -4.75
CA LEU A 63 -1.39 8.92 -5.12
C LEU A 63 -2.29 8.64 -3.90
N GLU A 64 -1.89 7.77 -2.98
CA GLU A 64 -2.64 7.51 -1.74
C GLU A 64 -2.73 8.76 -0.86
N THR A 65 -1.63 9.52 -0.76
CA THR A 65 -1.58 10.78 0.00
C THR A 65 -2.51 11.83 -0.62
N GLU A 66 -2.42 12.01 -1.94
CA GLU A 66 -3.27 12.97 -2.65
C GLU A 66 -4.74 12.55 -2.61
N ASN A 67 -5.05 11.26 -2.74
CA ASN A 67 -6.41 10.75 -2.63
C ASN A 67 -7.00 11.05 -1.25
N THR A 68 -6.21 10.88 -0.19
CA THR A 68 -6.62 11.23 1.17
C THR A 68 -6.90 12.72 1.30
N ARG A 69 -6.03 13.57 0.76
CA ARG A 69 -6.21 15.03 0.76
C ARG A 69 -7.48 15.44 0.00
N LEU A 70 -7.66 14.90 -1.20
CA LEU A 70 -8.83 15.18 -2.05
C LEU A 70 -10.13 14.73 -1.38
N ARG A 71 -10.15 13.55 -0.75
CA ARG A 71 -11.33 13.08 -0.01
C ARG A 71 -11.73 14.03 1.11
N ARG A 72 -10.75 14.53 1.89
CA ARG A 72 -11.02 15.54 2.94
C ARG A 72 -11.59 16.82 2.34
N ALA A 73 -10.92 17.38 1.33
CA ALA A 73 -11.38 18.61 0.68
C ALA A 73 -12.80 18.46 0.12
N VAL A 74 -13.12 17.32 -0.51
CA VAL A 74 -14.47 17.03 -1.00
C VAL A 74 -15.48 16.94 0.14
N SER A 75 -15.15 16.27 1.24
CA SER A 75 -16.02 16.20 2.42
C SER A 75 -16.30 17.58 3.01
N ASP A 76 -15.27 18.40 3.21
CA ASP A 76 -15.40 19.74 3.77
C ASP A 76 -16.28 20.62 2.87
N LEU A 77 -16.01 20.64 1.56
CA LEU A 77 -16.82 21.38 0.59
C LEU A 77 -18.27 20.87 0.51
N THR A 78 -18.48 19.56 0.69
CA THR A 78 -19.83 18.98 0.71
C THR A 78 -20.59 19.46 1.94
N LEU A 79 -19.95 19.50 3.11
CA LEU A 79 -20.55 20.03 4.34
C LEU A 79 -20.88 21.52 4.21
N ASP A 80 -19.97 22.33 3.70
CA ASP A 80 -20.21 23.77 3.49
C ASP A 80 -21.39 23.98 2.54
N LYS A 81 -21.46 23.23 1.45
CA LYS A 81 -22.58 23.28 0.51
C LYS A 81 -23.91 22.93 1.20
N MET A 82 -23.94 21.92 2.06
CA MET A 82 -25.14 21.54 2.80
C MET A 82 -25.59 22.64 3.76
N ILE A 83 -24.65 23.24 4.50
CA ILE A 83 -24.92 24.35 5.42
C ILE A 83 -25.49 25.55 4.65
N LEU A 84 -24.87 25.93 3.54
CA LEU A 84 -25.33 27.04 2.70
C LEU A 84 -26.72 26.77 2.10
N ALA A 85 -26.96 25.54 1.63
CA ALA A 85 -28.26 25.15 1.08
C ALA A 85 -29.36 25.08 2.14
N GLU A 86 -29.04 24.79 3.40
CA GLU A 86 -29.97 24.85 4.52
C GLU A 86 -30.28 26.31 4.90
N ALA A 87 -29.25 27.13 5.07
CA ALA A 87 -29.40 28.56 5.36
C ALA A 87 -30.22 29.29 4.28
N ALA A 88 -30.01 28.94 3.00
CA ALA A 88 -30.74 29.52 1.88
C ALA A 88 -32.20 29.04 1.76
N ARG A 89 -32.54 27.86 2.31
CA ARG A 89 -33.92 27.35 2.28
C ARG A 89 -34.85 28.12 3.22
N GLY A 90 -34.30 28.78 4.25
CA GLY A 90 -35.02 29.65 5.16
C GLY A 90 -36.00 28.89 6.06
N ASN A 91 -35.95 29.16 7.36
CA ASN A 91 -37.04 28.79 8.27
C ASN A 91 -38.18 29.80 8.08
N PHE A 92 -39.12 29.50 7.18
CA PHE A 92 -40.41 30.19 7.06
C PHE A 92 -41.51 29.30 7.62
#